data_AF-A0A2V8KVZ3-F1
#
_entry.id   AF-A0A2V8KVZ3-F1
#
_cell.length_a   1.000
_cell.length_b   1.000
_cell.length_c   1.000
_cell.angle_alpha   90.00
_cell.angle_beta   90.00
_cell.angle_gamma   90.00
#
_symmetry.space_group_name_H-M   'P 1'
#
loop_
_entity.id
_entity.type
_entity.pdbx_description
1 polymer ?
#
loop_
_entity_poly.entity_id
_entity_poly.type
_entity_poly.pdbx_seq_one_letter_code
_entity_poly.pdbx_strand_id
1 'polypeptide(L)'
;MHFRPVWIVIVLGSRISSAFAAVVPVPDVEKLTEQSTLIVVGELTSTQRDIRATTVDFNNRRINVRVQRGTFRIDQVVKGDHQPSSVTVEFAVPDTPLGWSVPPEHAYGLFFFKDTGGTLELIDVYHAWVPVPRGISVTADTPLERVVKTLGEAISIPDSSRDMKQIALWFLDFGKSDASTRALRAVITNADPIVGLNAARALIRRGDVSGLEVIKRAFLPGPQSLPNQLEETFQMQSRSVYAIPS
;
A
#
# COMPACT_ATOMS: atom_id res chain seq x y z
N MET A 1 37.09 -38.94 -45.72
CA MET A 1 36.92 -38.38 -44.36
C MET A 1 35.57 -37.68 -44.31
N HIS A 2 34.55 -38.31 -43.71
CA HIS A 2 33.20 -37.76 -43.59
C HIS A 2 33.02 -37.13 -42.20
N PHE A 3 32.83 -35.81 -42.15
CA PHE A 3 32.39 -35.11 -40.94
C PHE A 3 30.86 -35.08 -40.93
N ARG A 4 30.24 -35.65 -39.88
CA ARG A 4 28.80 -35.49 -39.62
C ARG A 4 28.59 -34.34 -38.64
N PRO A 5 27.71 -33.37 -38.90
CA PRO A 5 27.39 -32.33 -37.93
C PRO A 5 26.49 -32.90 -36.82
N VAL A 6 26.88 -32.69 -35.57
CA VAL A 6 26.07 -32.94 -34.37
C VAL A 6 25.28 -31.66 -34.09
N TRP A 7 23.95 -31.73 -34.20
CA TRP A 7 23.06 -30.64 -33.79
C TRP A 7 22.79 -30.76 -32.29
N ILE A 8 23.28 -29.80 -31.51
CA ILE A 8 22.92 -29.64 -30.10
C ILE A 8 21.61 -28.85 -30.04
N VAL A 9 20.53 -29.49 -29.62
CA VAL A 9 19.27 -28.82 -29.29
C VAL A 9 19.35 -28.40 -27.82
N ILE A 10 19.55 -27.10 -27.58
CA ILE A 10 19.43 -26.50 -26.24
C ILE A 10 17.93 -26.29 -26.00
N VAL A 11 17.30 -27.17 -25.21
CA VAL A 11 15.97 -26.92 -24.67
C VAL A 11 16.13 -25.96 -23.51
N LEU A 12 15.99 -24.66 -23.81
CA LEU A 12 15.91 -23.61 -22.81
C LEU A 12 14.58 -23.79 -22.07
N GLY A 13 14.60 -24.53 -20.96
CA GLY A 13 13.45 -24.74 -20.10
C GLY A 13 13.03 -23.42 -19.46
N SER A 14 12.18 -22.66 -20.15
CA SER A 14 11.46 -21.53 -19.59
C SER A 14 10.60 -22.06 -18.46
N ARG A 15 11.05 -21.90 -17.21
CA ARG A 15 10.18 -22.03 -16.04
C ARG A 15 9.16 -20.92 -16.16
N ILE A 16 8.00 -21.23 -16.73
CA ILE A 16 6.82 -20.39 -16.63
C ILE A 16 6.47 -20.41 -15.15
N SER A 17 7.00 -19.43 -14.41
CA SER A 17 6.56 -19.13 -13.07
C SER A 17 5.07 -18.85 -13.17
N SER A 18 4.26 -19.76 -12.66
CA SER A 18 2.82 -19.60 -12.58
C SER A 18 2.54 -18.40 -11.68
N ALA A 19 2.32 -17.24 -12.30
CA ALA A 19 1.91 -16.03 -11.61
C ALA A 19 0.57 -16.32 -10.92
N PHE A 20 0.60 -16.39 -9.59
CA PHE A 20 -0.59 -16.59 -8.80
C PHE A 20 -1.34 -15.26 -8.71
N ALA A 21 -2.46 -15.17 -9.42
CA ALA A 21 -3.38 -14.05 -9.35
C ALA A 21 -4.21 -14.17 -8.06
N ALA A 22 -3.81 -13.46 -7.00
CA ALA A 22 -4.62 -13.31 -5.78
C ALA A 22 -5.44 -12.02 -5.88
N VAL A 23 -6.74 -12.10 -5.59
CA VAL A 23 -7.60 -10.92 -5.46
C VAL A 23 -7.25 -10.22 -4.15
N VAL A 24 -6.62 -9.06 -4.23
CA VAL A 24 -6.35 -8.19 -3.07
C VAL A 24 -7.57 -7.31 -2.85
N PRO A 25 -8.17 -7.30 -1.64
CA PRO A 25 -9.26 -6.39 -1.33
C PRO A 25 -8.85 -4.92 -1.52
N VAL A 26 -9.81 -4.03 -1.74
CA VAL A 26 -9.50 -2.58 -1.71
C VAL A 26 -9.33 -2.11 -0.26
N PRO A 27 -8.44 -1.15 0.02
CA PRO A 27 -8.23 -0.63 1.36
C PRO A 27 -9.48 0.14 1.81
N ASP A 28 -9.82 0.00 3.08
CA ASP A 28 -10.90 0.74 3.73
C ASP A 28 -10.31 1.43 4.95
N VAL A 29 -9.90 2.69 4.79
CA VAL A 29 -9.19 3.46 5.82
C VAL A 29 -10.05 3.61 7.06
N GLU A 30 -11.35 3.82 6.88
CA GLU A 30 -12.32 3.94 7.96
C GLU A 30 -12.38 2.65 8.77
N LYS A 31 -12.57 1.50 8.12
CA LYS A 31 -12.60 0.19 8.78
C LYS A 31 -11.28 -0.14 9.46
N LEU A 32 -10.15 0.08 8.79
CA LEU A 32 -8.82 -0.15 9.38
C LEU A 32 -8.64 0.72 10.63
N THR A 33 -9.04 1.99 10.56
CA THR A 33 -8.94 2.91 11.70
C THR A 33 -9.87 2.50 12.83
N GLU A 34 -11.11 2.15 12.54
CA GLU A 34 -12.12 1.76 13.52
C GLU A 34 -11.68 0.49 14.28
N GLN A 35 -11.30 -0.55 13.54
CA GLN A 35 -10.99 -1.86 14.10
C GLN A 35 -9.63 -1.88 14.83
N SER A 36 -8.73 -0.94 14.54
CA SER A 36 -7.41 -0.86 15.19
C SER A 36 -7.54 -0.39 16.63
N THR A 37 -6.92 -1.10 17.55
CA THR A 37 -6.77 -0.61 18.94
C THR A 37 -5.60 0.38 19.04
N LEU A 38 -4.62 0.23 18.16
CA LEU A 38 -3.40 1.04 18.10
C LEU A 38 -3.04 1.34 16.65
N ILE A 39 -2.73 2.59 16.35
CA ILE A 39 -2.21 3.01 15.05
C ILE A 39 -1.00 3.89 15.32
N VAL A 40 0.13 3.62 14.65
CA VAL A 40 1.37 4.35 14.88
C VAL A 40 2.07 4.69 13.57
N VAL A 41 2.83 5.77 13.59
CA VAL A 41 3.92 6.00 12.62
C VAL A 41 5.21 5.57 13.29
N GLY A 42 6.00 4.75 12.61
CA GLY A 42 7.20 4.19 13.20
C GLY A 42 7.97 3.29 12.24
N GLU A 43 8.82 2.44 12.81
CA GLU A 43 9.72 1.56 12.07
C GLU A 43 9.75 0.16 12.65
N LEU A 44 9.68 -0.86 11.79
CA LEU A 44 10.03 -2.24 12.15
C LEU A 44 11.56 -2.35 12.28
N THR A 45 12.07 -2.32 13.50
CA THR A 45 13.53 -2.27 13.75
C THR A 45 14.22 -3.63 13.75
N SER A 46 13.48 -4.69 14.06
CA SER A 46 14.01 -6.05 14.14
C SER A 46 12.89 -7.06 13.95
N THR A 47 13.19 -8.16 13.27
CA THR A 47 12.23 -9.25 13.07
C THR A 47 12.81 -10.59 13.52
N GLN A 48 12.21 -11.19 14.55
CA GLN A 48 12.48 -12.57 14.91
C GLN A 48 11.65 -13.49 14.00
N ARG A 49 12.33 -14.23 13.13
CA ARG A 49 11.72 -15.14 12.15
C ARG A 49 11.47 -16.52 12.75
N ASP A 50 10.57 -17.26 12.11
CA ASP A 50 10.33 -18.69 12.35
C ASP A 50 10.02 -19.06 13.81
N ILE A 51 9.25 -18.22 14.51
CA ILE A 51 8.88 -18.46 15.93
C ILE A 51 8.02 -19.71 16.06
N ARG A 52 7.09 -19.86 15.13
CA ARG A 52 6.28 -21.07 14.96
C ARG A 52 5.81 -21.18 13.51
N ALA A 53 5.71 -22.41 13.04
CA ALA A 53 4.94 -22.73 11.84
C ALA A 53 3.51 -23.10 12.25
N THR A 54 2.53 -22.61 11.51
CA THR A 54 1.11 -22.93 11.73
C THR A 54 0.37 -22.90 10.40
N THR A 55 -0.93 -23.17 10.45
CA THR A 55 -1.82 -23.08 9.31
C THR A 55 -2.95 -22.11 9.60
N VAL A 56 -3.31 -21.29 8.62
CA VAL A 56 -4.53 -20.48 8.67
C VAL A 56 -5.50 -20.94 7.59
N ASP A 57 -6.78 -20.87 7.89
CA ASP A 57 -7.82 -21.09 6.90
C ASP A 57 -8.08 -19.77 6.15
N PHE A 58 -7.81 -19.74 4.86
CA PHE A 58 -7.92 -18.56 4.00
C PHE A 58 -8.54 -18.95 2.66
N ASN A 59 -9.65 -18.30 2.28
CA ASN A 59 -10.44 -18.62 1.07
C ASN A 59 -10.78 -20.12 0.93
N ASN A 60 -11.28 -20.74 2.00
CA ASN A 60 -11.59 -22.18 2.08
C ASN A 60 -10.40 -23.11 1.80
N ARG A 61 -9.17 -22.60 1.95
CA ARG A 61 -7.93 -23.38 1.82
C ARG A 61 -7.11 -23.22 3.07
N ARG A 62 -6.44 -24.29 3.47
CA ARG A 62 -5.47 -24.25 4.56
C ARG A 62 -4.12 -23.81 3.99
N ILE A 63 -3.57 -22.74 4.54
CA ILE A 63 -2.33 -22.10 4.08
C ILE A 63 -1.29 -22.22 5.18
N ASN A 64 -0.10 -22.70 4.81
CA ASN A 64 1.04 -22.71 5.73
C ASN A 64 1.58 -21.29 5.91
N VAL A 65 1.73 -20.90 7.16
CA VAL A 65 2.29 -19.61 7.53
C VAL A 65 3.32 -19.79 8.62
N ARG A 66 4.27 -18.87 8.66
CA ARG A 66 5.24 -18.73 9.74
C ARG A 66 4.91 -17.48 10.52
N VAL A 67 4.80 -17.62 11.83
CA VAL A 67 4.64 -16.47 12.70
C VAL A 67 6.01 -15.87 12.95
N GLN A 68 6.08 -14.57 12.71
CA GLN A 68 7.23 -13.74 13.03
C GLN A 68 6.82 -12.75 14.13
N ARG A 69 7.82 -12.25 14.86
CA ARG A 69 7.63 -11.22 15.88
C ARG A 69 8.52 -10.05 15.53
N GLY A 70 7.89 -8.92 15.24
CA GLY A 70 8.56 -7.67 14.96
C GLY A 70 8.61 -6.79 16.19
N THR A 71 9.73 -6.10 16.38
CA THR A 71 9.83 -4.96 17.29
C THR A 71 9.71 -3.69 16.49
N PHE A 72 8.74 -2.85 16.86
CA PHE A 72 8.44 -1.60 16.19
C PHE A 72 8.84 -0.44 17.09
N ARG A 73 9.71 0.44 16.62
CA ARG A 73 9.96 1.75 17.25
C ARG A 73 8.82 2.69 16.88
N ILE A 74 8.26 3.36 17.88
CA ILE A 74 7.12 4.27 17.71
C ILE A 74 7.63 5.71 17.74
N ASP A 75 7.37 6.43 16.65
CA ASP A 75 7.73 7.86 16.53
C ASP A 75 6.51 8.74 16.79
N GLN A 76 5.33 8.26 16.42
CA GLN A 76 4.07 8.92 16.70
C GLN A 76 2.95 7.92 16.94
N VAL A 77 2.15 8.11 17.99
CA VAL A 77 0.88 7.41 18.18
C VAL A 77 -0.23 8.20 17.50
N VAL A 78 -0.94 7.57 16.56
CA VAL A 78 -2.07 8.13 15.81
C VAL A 78 -3.40 7.76 16.48
N LYS A 79 -3.50 6.53 17.00
CA LYS A 79 -4.64 6.02 17.78
C LYS A 79 -4.13 5.06 18.85
N GLY A 80 -4.81 5.01 19.99
CA GLY A 80 -4.49 4.13 21.11
C GLY A 80 -3.94 4.92 22.30
N ASP A 81 -3.84 4.25 23.44
CA ASP A 81 -3.25 4.84 24.63
C ASP A 81 -1.74 5.06 24.46
N HIS A 82 -1.18 5.98 25.24
CA HIS A 82 0.26 6.23 25.23
C HIS A 82 1.03 4.93 25.49
N GLN A 83 1.67 4.43 24.44
CA GLN A 83 2.51 3.26 24.50
C GLN A 83 3.98 3.62 24.66
N PRO A 84 4.80 2.69 25.18
CA PRO A 84 6.25 2.85 25.23
C PRO A 84 6.85 3.16 23.86
N SER A 85 8.10 3.66 23.84
CA SER A 85 8.86 3.99 22.62
C SER A 85 9.00 2.83 21.62
N SER A 86 8.62 1.61 22.00
CA SER A 86 8.58 0.45 21.13
C SER A 86 7.51 -0.56 21.53
N VAL A 87 6.97 -1.28 20.55
CA VAL A 87 6.03 -2.39 20.76
C VAL A 87 6.51 -3.66 20.08
N THR A 88 6.02 -4.79 20.57
CA THR A 88 6.25 -6.10 19.97
C THR A 88 4.96 -6.61 19.38
N VAL A 89 4.99 -7.04 18.13
CA VAL A 89 3.81 -7.44 17.35
C VAL A 89 4.09 -8.77 16.68
N GLU A 90 3.15 -9.71 16.78
CA GLU A 90 3.22 -10.95 16.02
C GLU A 90 2.44 -10.82 14.71
N PHE A 91 3.00 -11.38 13.63
CA PHE A 91 2.32 -11.42 12.34
C PHE A 91 2.67 -12.68 11.56
N ALA A 92 1.70 -13.14 10.77
CA ALA A 92 1.82 -14.32 9.95
C ALA A 92 2.41 -13.97 8.58
N VAL A 93 3.36 -14.78 8.13
CA VAL A 93 4.00 -14.67 6.82
C VAL A 93 3.76 -15.98 6.06
N PRO A 94 3.12 -15.95 4.89
CA PRO A 94 2.81 -17.17 4.16
C PRO A 94 4.06 -17.74 3.48
N ASP A 95 4.15 -19.08 3.41
CA ASP A 95 5.25 -19.74 2.70
C ASP A 95 5.18 -19.52 1.18
N THR A 96 4.01 -19.14 0.66
CA THR A 96 3.78 -18.80 -0.74
C THR A 96 3.32 -17.34 -0.87
N PRO A 97 3.70 -16.62 -1.94
CA PRO A 97 3.21 -15.26 -2.17
C PRO A 97 1.69 -15.23 -2.36
N LEU A 98 0.98 -14.52 -1.49
CA LEU A 98 -0.50 -14.39 -1.50
C LEU A 98 -0.98 -12.94 -1.57
N GLY A 99 -0.06 -12.01 -1.84
CA GLY A 99 -0.34 -10.57 -1.81
C GLY A 99 -0.49 -10.00 -0.39
N TRP A 100 -0.10 -10.75 0.64
CA TRP A 100 -0.10 -10.23 2.01
C TRP A 100 0.96 -9.15 2.17
N SER A 101 0.56 -8.04 2.78
CA SER A 101 1.42 -6.90 3.08
C SER A 101 2.22 -7.18 4.35
N VAL A 102 3.30 -7.94 4.16
CA VAL A 102 4.29 -8.23 5.21
C VAL A 102 5.33 -7.11 5.18
N PRO A 103 5.50 -6.31 6.24
CA PRO A 103 6.50 -5.27 6.26
C PRO A 103 7.91 -5.87 6.25
N PRO A 104 8.81 -5.43 5.35
CA PRO A 104 10.21 -5.82 5.42
C PRO A 104 10.87 -5.26 6.68
N GLU A 105 11.98 -5.87 7.10
CA GLU A 105 12.81 -5.31 8.17
C GLU A 105 13.28 -3.89 7.78
N HIS A 106 13.29 -2.97 8.74
CA HIS A 106 13.48 -1.53 8.55
C HIS A 106 12.38 -0.80 7.75
N ALA A 107 11.21 -1.43 7.55
CA ALA A 107 10.04 -0.75 7.01
C ALA A 107 9.64 0.40 7.93
N TYR A 108 9.62 1.61 7.38
CA TYR A 108 9.06 2.79 8.03
C TYR A 108 7.68 3.08 7.43
N GLY A 109 6.69 3.33 8.28
CA GLY A 109 5.32 3.46 7.81
C GLY A 109 4.31 3.81 8.89
N LEU A 110 3.07 3.97 8.44
CA LEU A 110 1.87 3.96 9.26
C LEU A 110 1.41 2.52 9.44
N PHE A 111 1.38 2.02 10.67
CA PHE A 111 1.04 0.64 11.01
C PHE A 111 -0.29 0.57 11.77
N PHE A 112 -1.10 -0.45 11.44
CA PHE A 112 -2.41 -0.68 12.02
C PHE A 112 -2.40 -1.97 12.84
N PHE A 113 -2.60 -1.84 14.14
CA PHE A 113 -2.52 -2.93 15.09
C PHE A 113 -3.83 -3.17 15.82
N LYS A 114 -4.05 -4.43 16.17
CA LYS A 114 -5.15 -4.88 17.01
C LYS A 114 -4.60 -5.65 18.21
N ASP A 115 -5.18 -5.40 19.38
CA ASP A 115 -4.92 -6.19 20.58
C ASP A 115 -5.87 -7.40 20.60
N THR A 116 -5.29 -8.60 20.61
CA THR A 116 -6.00 -9.87 20.64
C THR A 116 -5.75 -10.59 21.97
N GLY A 117 -6.04 -9.93 23.09
CA GLY A 117 -5.95 -10.51 24.43
C GLY A 117 -4.55 -10.44 25.05
N GLY A 118 -3.89 -9.29 24.89
CA GLY A 118 -2.55 -9.00 25.43
C GLY A 118 -1.41 -9.19 24.41
N THR A 119 -1.74 -9.57 23.17
CA THR A 119 -0.80 -9.66 22.06
C THR A 119 -1.24 -8.72 20.96
N LEU A 120 -0.34 -7.85 20.51
CA LEU A 120 -0.58 -7.00 19.34
C LEU A 120 -0.34 -7.80 18.07
N GLU A 121 -1.27 -7.66 17.13
CA GLU A 121 -1.22 -8.28 15.80
C GLU A 121 -1.50 -7.24 14.72
N LEU A 122 -1.05 -7.50 13.49
CA LEU A 122 -1.44 -6.71 12.32
C LEU A 122 -2.91 -6.93 12.01
N ILE A 123 -3.65 -5.84 11.80
CA ILE A 123 -5.12 -5.92 11.73
C ILE A 123 -5.68 -6.59 10.48
N ASP A 124 -4.98 -6.42 9.36
CA ASP A 124 -5.42 -6.86 8.05
C ASP A 124 -4.20 -7.33 7.26
N VAL A 125 -4.21 -8.56 6.78
CA VAL A 125 -3.05 -9.15 6.10
C VAL A 125 -2.72 -8.47 4.77
N TYR A 126 -3.62 -7.70 4.17
CA TYR A 126 -3.43 -6.99 2.91
C TYR A 126 -3.07 -5.51 3.09
N HIS A 127 -3.53 -4.88 4.18
CA HIS A 127 -3.40 -3.44 4.40
C HIS A 127 -2.86 -3.08 5.79
N ALA A 128 -2.09 -3.99 6.38
CA ALA A 128 -1.48 -3.86 7.70
C ALA A 128 -0.63 -2.59 7.90
N TRP A 129 -0.03 -2.08 6.83
CA TRP A 129 0.85 -0.92 6.89
C TRP A 129 0.86 -0.15 5.57
N VAL A 130 1.20 1.13 5.67
CA VAL A 130 1.37 2.04 4.53
C VAL A 130 2.72 2.73 4.65
N PRO A 131 3.60 2.68 3.63
CA PRO A 131 4.83 3.44 3.65
C PRO A 131 4.54 4.94 3.69
N VAL A 132 5.21 5.67 4.56
CA VAL A 132 5.13 7.14 4.68
C VAL A 132 6.55 7.68 4.90
N PRO A 133 6.86 8.95 4.57
CA PRO A 133 8.18 9.50 4.81
C PRO A 133 8.43 9.69 6.32
N ARG A 134 9.72 9.67 6.69
CA ARG A 134 10.15 9.93 8.08
C ARG A 134 9.87 11.37 8.49
N GLY A 135 9.63 11.58 9.78
CA GLY A 135 9.44 12.91 10.35
C GLY A 135 8.04 13.51 10.16
N ILE A 136 7.09 12.75 9.59
CA ILE A 136 5.67 13.14 9.63
C ILE A 136 5.20 13.16 11.09
N SER A 137 4.55 14.25 11.47
CA SER A 137 3.91 14.41 12.77
C SER A 137 2.60 15.16 12.61
N VAL A 138 1.48 14.45 12.68
CA VAL A 138 0.16 15.01 12.43
C VAL A 138 -0.67 15.21 13.69
N THR A 139 -1.36 16.34 13.79
CA THR A 139 -2.40 16.56 14.80
C THR A 139 -3.75 16.78 14.10
N ALA A 140 -4.80 16.15 14.64
CA ALA A 140 -6.20 16.31 14.28
C ALA A 140 -7.10 15.75 15.41
N ASP A 141 -8.38 16.11 15.37
CA ASP A 141 -9.32 15.84 16.46
C ASP A 141 -9.69 14.36 16.57
N THR A 142 -9.81 13.68 15.44
CA THR A 142 -10.18 12.25 15.40
C THR A 142 -9.03 11.37 14.91
N PRO A 143 -8.96 10.09 15.33
CA PRO A 143 -7.99 9.13 14.81
C PRO A 143 -8.03 8.99 13.28
N LEU A 144 -9.23 8.99 12.69
CA LEU A 144 -9.41 8.90 11.24
C LEU A 144 -8.82 10.11 10.52
N GLU A 145 -9.07 11.31 11.03
CA GLU A 145 -8.47 12.51 10.44
C GLU A 145 -6.96 12.53 10.57
N ARG A 146 -6.40 12.03 11.68
CA ARG A 146 -4.95 11.89 11.82
C ARG A 146 -4.40 10.92 10.78
N VAL A 147 -5.00 9.74 10.59
CA VAL A 147 -4.61 8.78 9.53
C VAL A 147 -4.67 9.43 8.15
N VAL A 148 -5.79 10.07 7.80
CA VAL A 148 -5.97 10.73 6.50
C VAL A 148 -4.95 11.85 6.30
N LYS A 149 -4.66 12.63 7.34
CA LYS A 149 -3.66 13.70 7.29
C LYS A 149 -2.25 13.14 7.09
N THR A 150 -1.89 12.04 7.77
CA THR A 150 -0.61 11.34 7.53
C THR A 150 -0.46 10.93 6.07
N LEU A 151 -1.51 10.35 5.48
CA LEU A 151 -1.52 9.96 4.06
C LEU A 151 -1.41 11.18 3.13
N GLY A 152 -2.12 12.26 3.43
CA GLY A 152 -2.04 13.51 2.68
C GLY A 152 -0.64 14.15 2.72
N GLU A 153 0.02 14.14 3.88
CA GLU A 153 1.39 14.62 4.03
C GLU A 153 2.38 13.74 3.27
N ALA A 154 2.21 12.41 3.30
CA ALA A 154 3.03 11.49 2.51
C ALA A 154 2.97 11.79 1.01
N ILE A 155 1.82 12.24 0.50
CA ILE A 155 1.64 12.65 -0.90
C ILE A 155 2.28 14.02 -1.19
N SER A 156 2.21 14.93 -0.23
CA SER A 156 2.59 16.34 -0.40
C SER A 156 4.08 16.60 -0.26
N ILE A 157 4.81 15.76 0.49
CA ILE A 157 6.26 15.90 0.67
C ILE A 157 6.97 15.66 -0.68
N PRO A 158 7.81 16.61 -1.15
CA PRO A 158 8.52 16.49 -2.43
C PRO A 158 9.36 15.20 -2.52
N ASP A 159 10.10 14.89 -1.47
CA ASP A 159 11.06 13.79 -1.38
C ASP A 159 10.41 12.41 -1.23
N SER A 160 9.09 12.33 -1.03
CA SER A 160 8.39 11.04 -1.03
C SER A 160 8.49 10.40 -2.42
N SER A 161 8.80 9.11 -2.45
CA SER A 161 8.88 8.36 -3.71
C SER A 161 7.51 8.33 -4.40
N ARG A 162 7.52 8.19 -5.73
CA ARG A 162 6.29 8.11 -6.53
C ARG A 162 5.39 6.96 -6.07
N ASP A 163 5.96 5.80 -5.77
CA ASP A 163 5.22 4.64 -5.29
C ASP A 163 4.54 4.91 -3.95
N MET A 164 5.23 5.56 -3.02
CA MET A 164 4.67 5.96 -1.72
C MET A 164 3.49 6.92 -1.90
N LYS A 165 3.63 7.92 -2.78
CA LYS A 165 2.53 8.84 -3.11
C LYS A 165 1.34 8.10 -3.73
N GLN A 166 1.59 7.15 -4.62
CA GLN A 166 0.54 6.35 -5.26
C GLN A 166 -0.19 5.43 -4.26
N ILE A 167 0.55 4.77 -3.36
CA ILE A 167 -0.06 3.92 -2.33
C ILE A 167 -0.90 4.79 -1.37
N ALA A 168 -0.36 5.90 -0.87
CA ALA A 168 -1.12 6.80 0.00
C ALA A 168 -2.38 7.34 -0.69
N LEU A 169 -2.27 7.69 -1.98
CA LEU A 169 -3.42 8.12 -2.78
C LEU A 169 -4.44 7.01 -2.97
N TRP A 170 -4.01 5.76 -3.15
CA TRP A 170 -4.89 4.59 -3.26
C TRP A 170 -5.71 4.39 -1.98
N PHE A 171 -5.10 4.50 -0.80
CA PHE A 171 -5.84 4.47 0.47
C PHE A 171 -6.85 5.62 0.56
N LEU A 172 -6.46 6.84 0.19
CA LEU A 172 -7.38 7.99 0.19
C LEU A 172 -8.52 7.82 -0.80
N ASP A 173 -8.28 7.27 -1.99
CA ASP A 173 -9.24 7.06 -3.09
C ASP A 173 -10.34 6.05 -2.74
N PHE A 174 -10.05 5.05 -1.92
CA PHE A 174 -11.07 4.13 -1.43
C PHE A 174 -11.69 4.53 -0.08
N GLY A 175 -11.07 5.44 0.67
CA GLY A 175 -11.63 5.95 1.92
C GLY A 175 -12.81 6.90 1.71
N LYS A 176 -14.00 6.56 2.21
CA LYS A 176 -15.28 7.25 1.88
C LYS A 176 -15.60 8.47 2.73
N SER A 177 -14.79 8.80 3.72
CA SER A 177 -15.02 9.91 4.64
C SER A 177 -14.83 11.29 3.99
N ASP A 178 -15.47 12.29 4.58
CA ASP A 178 -15.28 13.70 4.24
C ASP A 178 -13.82 14.15 4.43
N ALA A 179 -13.12 13.56 5.41
CA ALA A 179 -11.69 13.77 5.60
C ALA A 179 -10.90 13.35 4.36
N SER A 180 -11.11 12.13 3.86
CA SER A 180 -10.45 11.63 2.65
C SER A 180 -10.78 12.48 1.42
N THR A 181 -12.03 12.91 1.27
CA THR A 181 -12.44 13.82 0.18
C THR A 181 -11.73 15.17 0.26
N ARG A 182 -11.62 15.77 1.45
CA ARG A 182 -10.84 17.01 1.65
C ARG A 182 -9.36 16.82 1.33
N ALA A 183 -8.76 15.71 1.76
CA ALA A 183 -7.37 15.40 1.46
C ALA A 183 -7.14 15.26 -0.06
N LEU A 184 -8.03 14.54 -0.77
CA LEU A 184 -7.97 14.42 -2.23
C LEU A 184 -8.07 15.78 -2.93
N ARG A 185 -8.92 16.70 -2.45
CA ARG A 185 -9.00 18.05 -3.01
C ARG A 185 -7.67 18.80 -2.92
N ALA A 186 -6.97 18.70 -1.79
CA ALA A 186 -5.66 19.31 -1.61
C ALA A 186 -4.59 18.68 -2.52
N VAL A 187 -4.73 17.40 -2.86
CA VAL A 187 -3.79 16.68 -3.74
C VAL A 187 -3.96 17.03 -5.22
N ILE A 188 -5.11 17.57 -5.65
CA ILE A 188 -5.31 17.95 -7.07
C ILE A 188 -4.20 18.88 -7.58
N THR A 189 -3.68 19.77 -6.73
CA THR A 189 -2.62 20.74 -7.10
C THR A 189 -1.21 20.20 -6.85
N ASN A 190 -1.02 18.88 -6.75
CA ASN A 190 0.30 18.27 -6.54
C ASN A 190 1.26 18.59 -7.69
N ALA A 191 2.55 18.73 -7.36
CA ALA A 191 3.60 18.99 -8.33
C ALA A 191 3.79 17.83 -9.33
N ASP A 192 3.51 16.58 -8.93
CA ASP A 192 3.42 15.46 -9.86
C ASP A 192 2.04 15.47 -10.56
N PRO A 193 1.98 15.75 -11.87
CA PRO A 193 0.71 15.86 -12.60
C PRO A 193 -0.06 14.54 -12.64
N ILE A 194 0.61 13.39 -12.50
CA ILE A 194 -0.04 12.06 -12.48
C ILE A 194 -0.78 11.88 -11.15
N VAL A 195 -0.16 12.28 -10.04
CA VAL A 195 -0.75 12.24 -8.71
C VAL A 195 -1.97 13.17 -8.66
N GLY A 196 -1.82 14.41 -9.16
CA GLY A 196 -2.92 15.36 -9.25
C GLY A 196 -4.08 14.87 -10.12
N LEU A 197 -3.79 14.26 -11.27
CA LEU A 197 -4.81 13.65 -12.14
C LEU A 197 -5.54 12.49 -11.45
N ASN A 198 -4.82 11.60 -10.77
CA ASN A 198 -5.43 10.47 -10.08
C ASN A 198 -6.31 10.92 -8.91
N ALA A 199 -5.91 11.96 -8.17
CA ALA A 199 -6.76 12.57 -7.15
C ALA A 199 -8.02 13.21 -7.75
N ALA A 200 -7.90 13.88 -8.89
CA ALA A 200 -9.05 14.42 -9.62
C ALA A 200 -10.02 13.30 -10.06
N ARG A 201 -9.51 12.16 -10.54
CA ARG A 201 -10.31 10.98 -10.90
C ARG A 201 -11.02 10.38 -9.69
N ALA A 202 -10.33 10.28 -8.55
CA ALA A 202 -10.89 9.83 -7.29
C ALA A 202 -12.08 10.68 -6.86
N LEU A 203 -11.96 12.01 -6.96
CA LEU A 203 -13.01 12.97 -6.63
C LEU A 203 -14.23 12.84 -7.56
N ILE A 204 -14.02 12.75 -8.88
CA ILE A 204 -15.15 12.57 -9.82
C ILE A 204 -15.92 11.28 -9.54
N ARG A 205 -15.24 10.17 -9.23
CA ARG A 205 -15.91 8.91 -8.85
C ARG A 205 -16.78 9.02 -7.61
N ARG A 206 -16.52 10.01 -6.75
CA ARG A 206 -17.31 10.33 -5.55
C ARG A 206 -18.41 11.35 -5.82
N GLY A 207 -18.58 11.80 -7.06
CA GLY A 207 -19.52 12.87 -7.41
C GLY A 207 -18.99 14.27 -7.10
N ASP A 208 -17.71 14.43 -6.77
CA ASP A 208 -17.09 15.72 -6.51
C ASP A 208 -16.47 16.30 -7.78
N VAL A 209 -17.05 17.41 -8.25
CA VAL A 209 -16.66 18.07 -9.50
C VAL A 209 -15.40 18.93 -9.39
N SER A 210 -14.79 19.05 -8.20
CA SER A 210 -13.58 19.86 -8.00
C SER A 210 -12.40 19.38 -8.86
N GLY A 211 -12.38 18.11 -9.26
CA GLY A 211 -11.37 17.53 -10.15
C GLY A 211 -11.60 17.77 -11.65
N LEU A 212 -12.75 18.31 -12.05
CA LEU A 212 -13.15 18.36 -13.47
C LEU A 212 -12.20 19.19 -14.33
N GLU A 213 -11.75 20.34 -13.84
CA GLU A 213 -10.85 21.21 -14.60
C GLU A 213 -9.45 20.59 -14.79
N VAL A 214 -9.00 19.73 -13.87
CA VAL A 214 -7.74 18.99 -14.04
C VAL A 214 -7.88 17.90 -15.10
N ILE A 215 -9.00 17.18 -15.10
CA ILE A 215 -9.27 16.15 -16.11
C ILE A 215 -9.44 16.78 -17.50
N LYS A 216 -10.18 17.89 -17.61
CA LYS A 216 -10.30 18.62 -18.88
C LYS A 216 -8.94 19.06 -19.41
N ARG A 217 -8.08 19.67 -18.59
CA ARG A 217 -6.73 20.08 -19.03
C ARG A 217 -5.84 18.90 -19.41
N ALA A 218 -5.99 17.77 -18.75
CA ALA A 218 -5.21 16.57 -19.03
C ALA A 218 -5.56 15.93 -20.39
N PHE A 219 -6.83 15.94 -20.79
CA PHE A 219 -7.34 15.20 -21.96
C PHE A 219 -7.84 16.05 -23.12
N LEU A 220 -8.02 17.36 -22.95
CA LEU A 220 -8.35 18.25 -24.06
C LEU A 220 -7.06 18.71 -24.77
N PRO A 221 -7.05 18.78 -26.12
CA PRO A 221 -5.89 19.24 -26.87
C PRO A 221 -5.48 20.66 -26.46
N GLY A 222 -4.23 20.84 -26.03
CA GLY A 222 -3.70 22.14 -25.61
C GLY A 222 -2.25 22.06 -25.10
N PRO A 223 -1.59 23.20 -24.82
CA PRO A 223 -0.16 23.24 -24.46
C PRO A 223 0.19 22.57 -23.10
N GLN A 224 -0.82 22.17 -22.32
CA GLN A 224 -0.68 21.45 -21.05
C GLN A 224 -1.25 20.02 -21.10
N SER A 225 -1.61 19.51 -22.29
CA SER A 225 -2.05 18.12 -22.45
C SER A 225 -0.93 17.19 -21.99
N LEU A 226 -1.28 16.15 -21.23
CA LEU A 226 -0.27 15.20 -20.76
C LEU A 226 0.35 14.46 -21.96
N PRO A 227 1.65 14.10 -21.90
CA PRO A 227 2.30 13.38 -22.99
C PRO A 227 1.55 12.08 -23.35
N ASN A 228 1.51 11.74 -24.65
CA ASN A 228 0.85 10.55 -25.21
C ASN A 228 1.21 9.21 -24.53
N GLN A 229 2.28 9.15 -23.73
CA GLN A 229 2.68 7.99 -22.92
C GLN A 229 1.62 7.58 -21.88
N LEU A 230 0.63 8.44 -21.57
CA LEU A 230 -0.47 8.06 -20.70
C LEU A 230 -1.59 7.29 -21.39
N GLU A 231 -1.82 7.43 -22.70
CA GLU A 231 -2.80 6.58 -23.40
C GLU A 231 -2.38 5.11 -23.35
N GLU A 232 -1.08 4.84 -23.48
CA GLU A 232 -0.51 3.50 -23.25
C GLU A 232 -0.57 3.08 -21.78
N THR A 233 -0.38 4.00 -20.83
CA THR A 233 -0.53 3.71 -19.39
C THR A 233 -1.99 3.46 -19.00
N PHE A 234 -2.97 4.08 -19.67
CA PHE A 234 -4.40 3.81 -19.50
C PHE A 234 -4.77 2.42 -20.04
N GLN A 235 -4.20 2.03 -21.18
CA GLN A 235 -4.32 0.68 -21.74
C GLN A 235 -3.58 -0.37 -20.87
N MET A 236 -2.44 -0.01 -20.27
CA MET A 236 -1.67 -0.89 -19.40
C MET A 236 -2.24 -0.99 -18.00
N GLN A 237 -2.71 0.06 -17.33
CA GLN A 237 -3.36 -0.07 -16.00
C GLN A 237 -4.69 -0.84 -16.09
N SER A 238 -5.38 -0.78 -17.23
CA SER A 238 -6.49 -1.68 -17.55
C SER A 238 -6.06 -3.14 -17.69
N ARG A 239 -4.78 -3.42 -17.98
CA ARG A 239 -4.21 -4.77 -18.20
C ARG A 239 -3.27 -5.25 -17.08
N SER A 240 -2.76 -4.35 -16.23
CA SER A 240 -1.62 -4.55 -15.34
C SER A 240 -2.00 -4.50 -13.86
N VAL A 241 -3.28 -4.70 -13.54
CA VAL A 241 -3.70 -5.14 -12.19
C VAL A 241 -3.14 -6.57 -11.89
N TYR A 242 -2.48 -7.22 -12.86
CA TYR A 242 -1.81 -8.51 -12.72
C TYR A 242 -0.31 -8.44 -13.07
N ALA A 243 0.50 -7.76 -12.26
CA ALA A 243 1.93 -8.07 -12.12
C ALA A 243 2.56 -7.23 -11.00
N ILE A 244 2.78 -7.85 -9.84
CA ILE A 244 3.82 -7.39 -8.91
C ILE A 244 5.07 -8.21 -9.27
N PRO A 245 6.23 -7.58 -9.56
CA PRO A 245 7.45 -8.31 -9.87
C PRO A 245 7.95 -9.06 -8.63
N SER A 246 8.33 -10.31 -8.87
CA SER A 246 9.01 -11.22 -7.96
C SER A 246 10.45 -10.81 -7.67
#